data_AF-A0A3D4TDT1-F1
#
_entry.id   AF-A0A3D4TDT1-F1
#
_cell.length_a   1.000
_cell.length_b   1.000
_cell.length_c   1.000
_cell.angle_alpha   90.00
_cell.angle_beta   90.00
_cell.angle_gamma   90.00
#
_symmetry.space_group_name_H-M   'P 1'
#
loop_
_entity.id
_entity.type
_entity.pdbx_description
1 polymer ?
#
loop_
_entity_poly.entity_id
_entity_poly.type
_entity_poly.pdbx_seq_one_letter_code
_entity_poly.pdbx_strand_id
1 'polypeptide(L)'
;MVANVQIQGLKTLHLRPSRTAKKDPMATVGKASLKRGKPNYIYSIVGVALVLLIMGIMGWFFLNIRQVGNAFKEDIRISAYLRTMNKDTIGQIQQFIATQPYAKNVQYIDKETAKAIWNKENSEDWAKILSVNPLPESIDFYA
;
A
#
# COMPACT_ATOMS: atom_id res chain seq x y z
N MET A 1 -107.08 -60.53 28.75
CA MET A 1 -106.29 -61.36 29.68
C MET A 1 -104.91 -61.54 29.05
N VAL A 2 -103.82 -61.38 29.82
CA VAL A 2 -102.38 -61.50 29.43
C VAL A 2 -101.82 -60.26 28.69
N ALA A 3 -100.72 -59.57 29.07
CA ALA A 3 -99.67 -59.67 30.10
C ALA A 3 -99.25 -58.24 30.51
N ASN A 4 -99.22 -57.86 31.80
CA ASN A 4 -98.15 -57.97 32.81
C ASN A 4 -96.80 -57.28 32.50
N VAL A 5 -96.82 -55.96 32.69
CA VAL A 5 -95.95 -55.10 33.52
C VAL A 5 -94.46 -55.46 33.75
N GLN A 6 -93.69 -54.40 33.53
CA GLN A 6 -92.28 -54.08 33.68
C GLN A 6 -91.69 -54.08 35.11
N ILE A 7 -90.34 -54.05 35.13
CA ILE A 7 -89.36 -53.52 36.11
C ILE A 7 -88.76 -54.50 37.14
N GLN A 8 -87.42 -54.47 37.19
CA GLN A 8 -86.47 -54.50 38.33
C GLN A 8 -85.26 -55.36 37.88
N GLY A 9 -83.99 -54.97 37.83
CA GLY A 9 -83.22 -53.82 38.29
C GLY A 9 -81.79 -54.33 38.56
N LEU A 10 -80.75 -53.65 38.06
CA LEU A 10 -79.45 -53.59 38.74
C LEU A 10 -78.58 -52.42 38.20
N LYS A 11 -78.58 -51.33 38.97
CA LYS A 11 -77.45 -50.42 39.24
C LYS A 11 -76.19 -51.27 39.56
N THR A 12 -74.91 -51.02 39.23
CA THR A 12 -74.08 -49.81 39.07
C THR A 12 -72.64 -50.24 38.69
N LEU A 13 -71.96 -49.56 37.76
CA LEU A 13 -70.49 -49.36 37.79
C LEU A 13 -70.11 -48.19 36.86
N HIS A 14 -70.16 -46.94 37.35
CA HIS A 14 -68.99 -46.11 37.70
C HIS A 14 -67.95 -45.83 36.59
N LEU A 15 -67.99 -44.57 36.13
CA LEU A 15 -66.89 -43.63 35.80
C LEU A 15 -66.05 -43.83 34.52
N ARG A 16 -66.25 -42.95 33.52
CA ARG A 16 -65.46 -41.71 33.26
C ARG A 16 -65.66 -41.24 31.80
N PRO A 17 -66.04 -39.98 31.53
CA PRO A 17 -66.00 -39.47 30.17
C PRO A 17 -64.53 -39.29 29.73
N SER A 18 -64.14 -39.93 28.63
CA SER A 18 -62.81 -39.76 28.03
C SER A 18 -62.68 -38.35 27.48
N ARG A 19 -61.63 -37.67 27.94
CA ARG A 19 -61.29 -36.27 27.71
C ARG A 19 -60.98 -36.06 26.22
N THR A 20 -61.55 -35.00 25.67
CA THR A 20 -61.32 -34.43 24.34
C THR A 20 -59.84 -34.41 23.92
N ALA A 21 -59.49 -35.12 22.84
CA ALA A 21 -58.20 -34.93 22.17
C ALA A 21 -58.32 -33.75 21.19
N LYS A 22 -57.93 -32.57 21.66
CA LYS A 22 -57.67 -31.39 20.82
C LYS A 22 -56.54 -31.75 19.85
N LYS A 23 -56.85 -31.83 18.56
CA LYS A 23 -55.87 -32.05 17.49
C LYS A 23 -55.23 -30.70 17.18
N ASP A 24 -54.09 -30.41 17.78
CA ASP A 24 -53.34 -29.20 17.44
C ASP A 24 -52.94 -29.25 15.95
N PRO A 25 -53.10 -28.17 15.18
CA PRO A 25 -52.58 -28.14 13.83
C PRO A 25 -51.05 -28.20 13.92
N MET A 26 -50.46 -29.26 13.37
CA MET A 26 -49.04 -29.28 13.10
C MET A 26 -48.71 -28.05 12.26
N ALA A 27 -47.96 -27.11 12.84
CA ALA A 27 -47.34 -26.05 12.10
C ALA A 27 -46.55 -26.71 10.97
N THR A 28 -47.01 -26.50 9.73
CA THR A 28 -46.20 -26.82 8.56
C THR A 28 -45.07 -25.81 8.60
N VAL A 29 -43.97 -26.16 9.25
CA VAL A 29 -42.72 -25.39 9.22
C VAL A 29 -42.36 -25.30 7.75
N GLY A 30 -42.66 -24.14 7.16
CA GLY A 30 -42.35 -23.85 5.79
C GLY A 30 -40.87 -24.13 5.61
N LYS A 31 -40.55 -25.15 4.82
CA LYS A 31 -39.22 -25.28 4.23
C LYS A 31 -39.11 -24.15 3.20
N ALA A 32 -38.94 -22.93 3.69
CA ALA A 32 -38.35 -21.86 2.91
C ALA A 32 -36.97 -22.40 2.55
N SER A 33 -36.85 -22.95 1.34
CA SER A 33 -35.57 -23.28 0.75
C SER A 33 -34.80 -21.98 0.70
N LEU A 34 -33.95 -21.76 1.70
CA LEU A 34 -32.93 -20.74 1.65
C LEU A 34 -32.14 -21.08 0.39
N LYS A 35 -32.40 -20.36 -0.71
CA LYS A 35 -31.50 -20.36 -1.87
C LYS A 35 -30.16 -19.91 -1.30
N ARG A 36 -29.32 -20.89 -0.95
CA ARG A 36 -27.97 -20.66 -0.47
C ARG A 36 -27.25 -20.03 -1.65
N GLY A 37 -27.15 -18.70 -1.65
CA GLY A 37 -26.38 -17.97 -2.63
C GLY A 37 -25.01 -18.61 -2.71
N LYS A 38 -24.55 -18.92 -3.93
CA LYS A 38 -23.24 -19.52 -4.12
C LYS A 38 -22.21 -18.64 -3.38
N PRO A 39 -21.43 -19.19 -2.44
CA PRO A 39 -20.46 -18.39 -1.71
C PRO A 39 -19.54 -17.69 -2.72
N ASN A 40 -19.46 -16.36 -2.63
CA ASN A 40 -18.75 -15.53 -3.59
C ASN A 40 -17.28 -15.38 -3.17
N TYR A 41 -16.43 -16.31 -3.61
CA TYR A 41 -15.00 -16.32 -3.29
C TYR A 41 -14.16 -15.33 -4.12
N ILE A 42 -14.77 -14.57 -5.03
CA ILE A 42 -14.08 -13.62 -5.93
C ILE A 42 -13.20 -12.66 -5.13
N TYR A 43 -13.70 -12.11 -4.02
CA TYR A 43 -12.93 -11.19 -3.18
C TYR A 43 -11.73 -11.84 -2.51
N SER A 44 -11.84 -13.11 -2.11
CA SER A 44 -10.72 -13.85 -1.50
C SER A 44 -9.63 -14.12 -2.55
N ILE A 45 -10.01 -14.47 -3.77
CA ILE A 45 -9.09 -14.70 -4.88
C ILE A 45 -8.39 -13.40 -5.28
N VAL A 46 -9.14 -12.30 -5.40
CA VAL A 46 -8.58 -10.97 -5.70
C VAL A 46 -7.62 -10.52 -4.59
N GLY A 47 -7.95 -10.75 -3.32
CA GLY A 47 -7.07 -10.41 -2.20
C GLY A 47 -5.75 -11.16 -2.24
N VAL A 48 -5.77 -12.48 -2.42
CA VAL A 48 -4.54 -13.28 -2.52
C VAL A 48 -3.74 -12.91 -3.77
N ALA A 49 -4.41 -12.65 -4.91
CA ALA A 49 -3.74 -12.23 -6.13
C ALA A 49 -3.02 -10.88 -5.99
N LEU A 50 -3.62 -9.91 -5.29
CA LEU A 50 -2.99 -8.61 -5.00
C LEU A 50 -1.77 -8.75 -4.10
N VAL A 51 -1.85 -9.60 -3.07
CA VAL A 51 -0.71 -9.87 -2.20
C VAL A 51 0.43 -10.54 -2.99
N LEU A 52 0.12 -11.58 -3.78
CA LEU A 52 1.10 -12.26 -4.62
C LEU A 52 1.68 -11.34 -5.70
N LEU A 53 0.88 -10.42 -6.25
CA LEU A 53 1.35 -9.42 -7.21
C LEU A 53 2.40 -8.51 -6.58
N ILE A 54 2.12 -7.93 -5.41
CA ILE A 54 3.05 -7.04 -4.71
C ILE A 54 4.31 -7.82 -4.33
N MET A 55 4.16 -9.03 -3.79
CA MET A 55 5.29 -9.87 -3.39
C MET A 55 6.13 -10.32 -4.59
N GLY A 56 5.51 -10.57 -5.74
CA GLY A 56 6.16 -10.89 -7.00
C GLY A 56 6.93 -9.71 -7.58
N ILE A 57 6.34 -8.50 -7.55
CA ILE A 57 7.03 -7.26 -7.96
C ILE A 57 8.22 -6.98 -7.02
N MET A 58 8.07 -7.20 -5.72
CA MET A 58 9.19 -7.11 -4.77
C MET A 58 10.31 -8.10 -5.12
N GLY A 59 9.97 -9.37 -5.35
CA GLY A 59 10.96 -10.37 -5.77
C GLY A 59 11.68 -9.98 -7.07
N TRP A 60 10.92 -9.51 -8.06
CA TRP A 60 11.48 -8.98 -9.31
C TRP A 60 12.37 -7.75 -9.10
N PHE A 61 11.97 -6.84 -8.21
CA PHE A 61 12.70 -5.62 -7.88
C PHE A 61 14.06 -5.92 -7.23
N PHE A 62 14.10 -6.87 -6.28
CA PHE A 62 15.35 -7.30 -5.66
C PHE A 62 16.35 -7.89 -6.68
N LEU A 63 15.86 -8.63 -7.68
CA LEU A 63 16.71 -9.16 -8.75
C LEU A 63 17.25 -8.06 -9.67
N ASN A 64 16.49 -6.98 -9.87
CA ASN A 64 16.85 -5.86 -10.74
C ASN A 64 17.58 -4.71 -10.02
N ILE A 65 17.85 -4.84 -8.72
CA ILE A 65 18.39 -3.76 -7.87
C ILE A 65 19.78 -3.28 -8.32
N ARG A 66 20.56 -4.12 -9.04
CA ARG A 66 21.89 -3.74 -9.55
C ARG A 66 21.81 -2.66 -10.63
N GLN A 67 20.81 -2.71 -11.51
CA GLN A 67 20.61 -1.67 -12.54
C GLN A 67 20.11 -0.38 -11.91
N VAL A 68 19.14 -0.50 -11.00
CA VAL A 68 18.60 0.65 -10.26
C VAL A 68 19.68 1.32 -9.43
N GLY A 69 20.51 0.52 -8.73
CA GLY A 69 21.63 1.02 -7.93
C GLY A 69 22.73 1.69 -8.74
N ASN A 70 23.00 1.23 -9.97
CA ASN A 70 23.96 1.90 -10.86
C ASN A 70 23.45 3.26 -11.32
N ALA A 71 22.16 3.37 -11.67
CA ALA A 71 21.54 4.65 -11.99
C ALA A 71 21.58 5.63 -10.80
N PHE A 72 21.41 5.13 -9.57
CA PHE A 72 21.53 5.97 -8.37
C PHE A 72 22.98 6.35 -8.04
N LYS A 73 23.97 5.49 -8.33
CA LYS A 73 25.37 5.81 -8.09
C LYS A 73 25.84 6.92 -9.03
N GLU A 74 25.49 6.84 -10.31
CA GLU A 74 25.91 7.83 -11.31
C GLU A 74 25.25 9.22 -11.14
N ASP A 75 24.16 9.34 -10.37
CA ASP A 75 23.46 10.60 -10.14
C ASP A 75 23.94 11.34 -8.87
N ILE A 76 24.94 10.81 -8.15
CA ILE A 76 25.49 11.50 -6.98
C ILE A 76 26.48 12.56 -7.45
N ARG A 77 26.01 13.80 -7.58
CA ARG A 77 26.87 14.97 -7.76
C ARG A 77 27.60 15.29 -6.45
N ILE A 78 28.92 15.28 -6.50
CA ILE A 78 29.81 15.74 -5.43
C ILE A 78 30.36 17.10 -5.83
N SER A 79 30.16 18.11 -4.99
CA SER A 79 30.69 19.47 -5.18
C SER A 79 31.84 19.75 -4.21
N ALA A 80 33.04 19.95 -4.75
CA ALA A 80 34.22 20.34 -3.97
C ALA A 80 34.40 21.86 -4.04
N TYR A 81 34.15 22.57 -2.93
CA TYR A 81 34.30 24.04 -2.87
C TYR A 81 35.75 24.47 -2.71
N LEU A 82 36.15 25.48 -3.49
CA LEU A 82 37.51 26.01 -3.50
C LEU A 82 37.60 27.25 -2.62
N ARG A 83 38.62 27.27 -1.75
CA ARG A 83 38.96 28.46 -0.92
C ARG A 83 39.89 29.45 -1.63
N THR A 84 40.51 29.04 -2.74
CA THR A 84 41.50 29.84 -3.47
C THR A 84 40.89 30.41 -4.74
N MET A 85 41.27 31.64 -5.09
CA MET A 85 40.88 32.34 -6.32
C MET A 85 41.97 32.22 -7.42
N ASN A 86 43.06 31.50 -7.14
CA ASN A 86 44.17 31.38 -8.09
C ASN A 86 43.85 30.33 -9.17
N LYS A 87 43.69 30.79 -10.42
CA LYS A 87 43.37 29.95 -11.58
C LYS A 87 44.35 28.80 -11.81
N ASP A 88 45.64 29.00 -11.54
CA ASP A 88 46.65 27.95 -11.72
C ASP A 88 46.46 26.81 -10.70
N THR A 89 46.15 27.16 -9.46
CA THR A 89 45.87 26.19 -8.40
C THR A 89 44.54 25.46 -8.65
N ILE A 90 43.52 26.18 -9.13
CA ILE A 90 42.21 25.60 -9.49
C ILE A 90 42.39 24.54 -10.58
N GLY A 91 43.15 24.85 -11.64
CA GLY A 91 43.44 23.90 -12.72
C GLY A 91 44.17 22.65 -12.24
N GLN A 92 45.12 22.78 -11.31
CA GLN A 92 45.82 21.64 -10.71
C GLN A 92 44.87 20.77 -9.87
N ILE A 93 43.99 21.37 -9.08
CA ILE A 93 42.99 20.65 -8.28
C ILE A 93 42.01 19.92 -9.20
N GLN A 94 41.53 20.57 -10.26
CA GLN A 94 40.64 19.96 -11.25
C GLN A 94 41.29 18.76 -11.91
N GLN A 95 42.54 18.89 -12.35
CA GLN A 95 43.29 17.79 -12.96
C GLN A 95 43.50 16.64 -11.97
N PHE A 96 43.83 16.95 -10.71
CA PHE A 96 43.98 15.95 -9.67
C PHE A 96 42.67 15.19 -9.42
N ILE A 97 41.52 15.88 -9.38
CA ILE A 97 40.22 15.20 -9.23
C ILE A 97 39.92 14.36 -10.48
N ALA A 98 40.22 14.86 -11.68
CA ALA A 98 39.97 14.15 -12.94
C ALA A 98 40.78 12.85 -13.11
N THR A 99 41.92 12.70 -12.43
CA THR A 99 42.70 11.46 -12.47
C THR A 99 42.13 10.34 -11.58
N GLN A 100 41.12 10.64 -10.76
CA GLN A 100 40.67 9.72 -9.73
C GLN A 100 39.63 8.77 -10.29
N PRO A 101 39.68 7.47 -9.96
CA PRO A 101 38.81 6.46 -10.57
C PRO A 101 37.32 6.62 -10.23
N TYR A 102 37.02 7.40 -9.20
CA TYR A 102 35.65 7.72 -8.75
C TYR A 102 35.13 9.04 -9.31
N ALA A 103 35.93 9.83 -10.03
CA ALA A 103 35.53 11.14 -10.50
C ALA A 103 35.13 11.06 -11.97
N LYS A 104 33.83 11.03 -12.26
CA LYS A 104 33.28 11.12 -13.61
C LYS A 104 32.83 12.55 -13.88
N ASN A 105 33.03 13.01 -15.12
CA ASN A 105 32.50 14.27 -15.63
C ASN A 105 32.82 15.49 -14.74
N VAL A 106 34.12 15.72 -14.51
CA VAL A 106 34.64 16.80 -13.67
C VAL A 106 34.44 18.16 -14.37
N GLN A 107 33.64 19.03 -13.76
CA GLN A 107 33.30 20.35 -14.26
C GLN A 107 33.64 21.44 -13.24
N TYR A 108 34.26 22.51 -13.71
CA TYR A 108 34.49 23.71 -12.91
C TYR A 108 33.30 24.64 -12.97
N ILE A 109 32.81 25.09 -11.81
CA ILE A 109 31.71 26.03 -11.64
C ILE A 109 32.27 27.31 -11.05
N ASP A 110 32.19 28.38 -11.83
CA ASP A 110 32.61 29.72 -11.42
C ASP A 110 31.49 30.44 -10.65
N LYS A 111 31.80 31.60 -10.07
CA LYS A 111 30.83 32.36 -9.26
C LYS A 111 29.58 32.77 -10.04
N GLU A 112 29.73 33.06 -11.33
CA GLU A 112 28.61 33.48 -12.18
C GLU A 112 27.68 32.31 -12.50
N THR A 113 28.24 31.16 -12.89
CA THR A 113 27.46 29.93 -13.10
C THR A 113 26.83 29.42 -11.81
N ALA A 114 27.52 29.49 -10.66
CA ALA A 114 26.95 29.14 -9.37
C ALA A 114 25.69 29.98 -9.03
N LYS A 115 25.75 31.29 -9.30
CA LYS A 115 24.59 32.19 -9.15
C LYS A 115 23.47 31.83 -10.13
N ALA A 116 23.80 31.54 -11.39
CA ALA A 116 22.81 31.17 -12.41
C ALA A 116 22.10 29.85 -12.09
N ILE A 117 22.83 28.84 -11.61
CA ILE A 117 22.27 27.54 -11.19
C ILE A 117 21.28 27.73 -10.05
N TRP A 118 21.66 28.47 -9.02
CA TRP A 118 20.76 28.72 -7.90
C TRP A 118 19.52 29.53 -8.31
N ASN A 119 19.67 30.56 -9.14
CA ASN A 119 18.53 31.34 -9.64
C ASN A 119 17.57 30.49 -10.49
N LYS A 120 18.08 29.41 -11.09
CA LYS A 120 17.26 28.45 -11.85
C LYS A 120 16.54 27.47 -10.93
N GLU A 121 17.20 27.03 -9.86
CA GLU A 121 16.65 26.06 -8.90
C GLU A 121 15.77 26.71 -7.83
N ASN A 122 15.96 27.99 -7.54
CA ASN A 122 15.22 28.76 -6.55
C ASN A 122 14.37 29.82 -7.24
N SER A 123 13.10 29.94 -6.83
CA SER A 123 12.17 30.93 -7.40
C SER A 123 12.51 32.38 -7.03
N GLU A 124 13.45 32.59 -6.13
CA GLU A 124 13.93 33.90 -5.70
C GLU A 124 15.30 34.18 -6.32
N ASP A 125 15.40 35.31 -7.02
CA ASP A 125 16.63 35.76 -7.67
C ASP A 125 17.63 36.21 -6.59
N TRP A 126 18.83 35.60 -6.54
CA TRP A 126 19.92 35.93 -5.61
C TRP A 126 20.14 37.43 -5.45
N ALA A 127 20.01 38.19 -6.54
CA ALA A 127 20.21 39.63 -6.57
C ALA A 127 19.23 40.41 -5.68
N LYS A 128 18.11 39.80 -5.28
CA LYS A 128 17.11 40.41 -4.40
C LYS A 128 17.40 40.18 -2.90
N ILE A 129 18.23 39.19 -2.57
CA ILE A 129 18.48 38.75 -1.18
C ILE A 129 19.82 39.30 -0.67
N LEU A 130 20.85 39.35 -1.51
CA LEU A 130 22.20 39.83 -1.15
C LEU A 130 22.83 40.64 -2.29
N SER A 131 23.44 41.77 -1.97
CA SER A 131 24.10 42.68 -2.93
C SER A 131 25.48 42.18 -3.40
N VAL A 132 26.03 41.14 -2.77
CA VAL A 132 27.35 40.56 -3.08
C VAL A 132 27.19 39.04 -3.16
N ASN A 133 27.77 38.41 -4.19
CA ASN A 133 27.71 36.96 -4.40
C ASN A 133 28.67 36.23 -3.44
N PRO A 134 28.18 35.53 -2.39
CA PRO A 134 29.04 34.84 -1.43
C PRO A 134 29.46 33.44 -1.91
N LEU A 135 28.96 32.99 -3.07
CA LEU A 135 29.16 31.62 -3.52
C LEU A 135 30.63 31.39 -3.89
N PRO A 136 31.29 30.41 -3.24
CA PRO A 136 32.63 29.99 -3.64
C PRO A 136 32.56 29.24 -4.97
N GLU A 137 33.69 29.25 -5.68
CA GLU A 137 33.86 28.44 -6.88
C GLU A 137 33.92 26.96 -6.47
N SER A 138 33.40 26.06 -7.31
CA SER A 138 33.39 24.62 -7.03
C SER A 138 33.90 23.80 -8.22
N ILE A 139 34.38 22.59 -7.92
CA ILE A 139 34.57 21.55 -8.91
C ILE A 139 33.54 20.46 -8.62
N ASP A 140 32.63 20.28 -9.56
CA ASP A 140 31.53 19.32 -9.49
C ASP A 140 31.89 18.07 -10.30
N PHE A 141 31.66 16.89 -9.73
CA PHE A 141 31.89 15.62 -10.39
C PHE A 141 30.89 14.56 -9.91
N TYR A 142 30.68 13.53 -10.70
CA TYR A 142 29.77 12.43 -10.41
C TYR A 142 30.55 11.20 -9.96
N ALA A 143 30.05 10.50 -8.94
CA ALA A 143 30.69 9.31 -8.35
C ALA A 143 30.14 7.97 -8.85
#